data_AF-A0A7W0PEX0-F1
#
_entry.id   AF-A0A7W0PEX0-F1
#
_cell.length_a   1.000
_cell.length_b   1.000
_cell.length_c   1.000
_cell.angle_alpha   90.00
_cell.angle_beta   90.00
_cell.angle_gamma   90.00
#
_symmetry.space_group_name_H-M   'P 1'
#
loop_
_entity.id
_entity.type
_entity.pdbx_description
1 polymer ?
#
loop_
_entity_poly.entity_id
_entity_poly.type
_entity_poly.pdbx_seq_one_letter_code
_entity_poly.pdbx_strand_id
1 'polypeptide(L)' 'HPLPDDRARGLPCEPSQVYTVRFTARELFDEGEHAVTVDIWESHLTPV' A
#
# COMPACT_ATOMS: atom_id res chain seq x y z
N HIS A 1 -7.57 2.80 8.87
CA HIS A 1 -8.37 3.56 7.87
C HIS A 1 -9.38 2.63 7.23
N PRO A 2 -10.56 3.10 6.77
CA PRO A 2 -11.49 2.26 6.00
C PRO A 2 -10.79 1.71 4.75
N LEU A 3 -11.02 0.44 4.40
CA LEU A 3 -10.51 -0.17 3.19
C LEU A 3 -11.14 0.50 1.94
N PRO A 4 -10.36 1.19 1.08
CA PRO A 4 -10.90 1.93 -0.06
C PRO A 4 -11.61 1.04 -1.06
N ASP A 5 -11.13 -0.20 -1.24
CA ASP A 5 -11.67 -1.20 -2.17
C ASP A 5 -13.14 -1.51 -1.91
N ASP A 6 -13.48 -1.81 -0.65
CA ASP A 6 -14.84 -2.12 -0.23
C ASP A 6 -15.71 -0.87 -0.17
N ARG A 7 -15.15 0.24 0.34
CA ARG A 7 -15.85 1.53 0.39
C ARG A 7 -16.27 1.99 -1.00
N ALA A 8 -15.40 1.86 -2.00
CA ALA A 8 -15.70 2.25 -3.38
C ALA A 8 -16.80 1.40 -4.02
N ARG A 9 -16.97 0.16 -3.55
CA ARG A 9 -18.02 -0.78 -3.99
C ARG A 9 -19.31 -0.66 -3.17
N GLY A 10 -19.36 0.21 -2.17
CA GLY A 10 -20.51 0.36 -1.28
C GLY A 10 -20.70 -0.83 -0.34
N LEU A 11 -19.66 -1.64 -0.11
CA LEU A 11 -19.70 -2.78 0.79
C LEU A 11 -19.49 -2.33 2.26
N PRO A 12 -19.93 -3.12 3.24
CA PRO A 12 -19.51 -2.95 4.63
C PRO A 12 -17.99 -2.88 4.70
N CYS A 13 -17.47 -1.82 5.30
CA CYS A 13 -16.05 -1.49 5.26
C CYS A 13 -15.55 -1.34 6.70
N GLU A 14 -14.93 -2.39 7.21
CA GLU A 14 -14.26 -2.33 8.50
C GLU A 14 -12.91 -1.60 8.36
N PRO A 15 -12.47 -0.85 9.40
CA PRO A 15 -11.14 -0.27 9.41
C PRO A 15 -10.05 -1.34 9.34
N SER A 16 -9.02 -1.10 8.53
CA SER A 16 -7.81 -1.92 8.45
C SER A 16 -6.56 -1.06 8.64
N GLN A 17 -5.46 -1.71 9.02
CA GLN A 17 -4.16 -1.07 9.24
C GLN A 17 -3.57 -0.59 7.92
N VAL A 18 -2.95 0.59 7.96
CA VAL A 18 -2.23 1.18 6.83
C VAL A 18 -0.79 1.38 7.25
N TYR A 19 0.13 1.08 6.35
CA TYR A 19 1.57 1.17 6.55
C TYR A 19 2.18 2.05 5.47
N THR A 20 3.09 2.94 5.86
CA THR A 20 3.98 3.60 4.90
C THR A 20 5.11 2.63 4.57
N VAL A 21 5.12 2.13 3.33
CA VAL A 21 6.15 1.22 2.81
C VAL A 21 7.13 2.01 1.96
N ARG A 22 8.43 1.76 2.13
CA ARG A 22 9.50 2.40 1.37
C ARG A 22 10.06 1.42 0.33
N PHE A 23 10.03 1.84 -0.92
CA PHE A 23 10.66 1.17 -2.06
C PHE A 23 11.85 2.00 -2.55
N THR A 24 12.89 1.33 -3.00
CA THR A 24 13.97 1.94 -3.79
C THR A 24 13.48 2.20 -5.22
N ALA A 25 14.03 3.22 -5.88
CA ALA A 25 13.73 3.48 -7.29
C ALA A 25 14.08 2.29 -8.19
N ARG A 26 15.18 1.57 -7.89
CA ARG A 26 15.57 0.36 -8.61
C ARG A 26 14.55 -0.77 -8.52
N GLU A 27 13.91 -0.98 -7.37
CA GLU A 27 12.88 -2.03 -7.24
C GLU A 27 11.63 -1.75 -8.09
N LEU A 28 11.31 -0.48 -8.33
CA LEU A 28 10.10 -0.07 -9.06
C LEU A 28 10.35 0.21 -10.54
N PHE A 29 11.54 0.71 -10.88
CA PHE A 29 11.82 1.31 -12.19
C PHE A 29 13.14 0.82 -12.82
N ASP A 30 13.82 -0.14 -12.21
CA ASP A 30 15.16 -0.66 -12.60
C ASP A 30 16.32 0.37 -12.58
N GLU A 31 16.05 1.65 -12.30
CA GLU A 31 17.05 2.71 -12.22
C GLU A 31 16.74 3.77 -11.14
N GLY A 32 17.75 4.61 -10.83
CA GLY A 32 17.64 5.72 -9.88
C GLY A 32 18.15 5.44 -8.47
N GLU A 33 18.35 6.51 -7.69
CA GLU A 33 18.91 6.47 -6.33
C GLU A 33 17.94 7.02 -5.25
N HIS A 34 16.76 7.47 -5.66
CA HIS A 34 15.75 7.98 -4.74
C HIS A 34 14.92 6.85 -4.13
N ALA A 35 14.10 7.20 -3.14
CA ALA A 35 13.13 6.29 -2.54
C ALA A 35 11.70 6.80 -2.77
N VAL A 36 10.77 5.86 -2.94
CA VAL A 36 9.34 6.12 -3.05
C VAL A 36 8.66 5.58 -1.79
N THR A 37 7.83 6.39 -1.15
CA THR A 37 7.00 5.98 -0.03
C THR A 37 5.54 5.87 -0.48
N VAL A 38 4.90 4.75 -0.16
CA VAL A 38 3.49 4.51 -0.49
C VAL A 38 2.76 4.03 0.75
N ASP A 39 1.59 4.60 1.01
CA ASP A 39 0.71 4.12 2.07
C ASP A 39 -0.12 2.95 1.53
N ILE A 40 0.09 1.76 2.10
CA ILE A 40 -0.49 0.49 1.64
C ILE A 40 -1.29 -0.15 2.79
N TRP A 41 -2.49 -0.63 2.48
CA TRP A 41 -3.33 -1.38 3.43
C TRP A 41 -2.77 -2.79 3.66
N GLU A 42 -2.92 -3.29 4.89
CA GLU A 42 -2.40 -4.60 5.33
C GLU A 42 -2.74 -5.76 4.38
N SER A 43 -3.96 -5.79 3.85
CA SER A 43 -4.44 -6.84 2.93
C SER A 43 -3.67 -6.93 1.60
N HIS A 44 -2.91 -5.89 1.24
CA HIS A 44 -2.09 -5.84 0.03
C HIS A 44 -0.63 -6.24 0.30
N LEU A 45 -0.29 -6.61 1.54
CA LEU A 45 1.04 -7.03 1.93
C LEU A 45 1.03 -8.53 2.23
N THR A 46 2.15 -9.19 1.94
CA THR A 46 2.42 -10.56 2.34
C THR A 46 3.77 -10.64 3.04
N PRO A 47 3.96 -11.52 4.03
CA PRO A 47 5.29 -11.79 4.58
C PRO A 47 6.25 -12.24 3.47
N VAL A 48 7.51 -11.84 3.62
CA VAL A 48 8.63 -12.27 2.76
C VAL A 48 9.18 -13.62 3.20
#